data_AF-A0A8C0WXQ2-F1
#
_entry.id   AF-A0A8C0WXQ2-F1
#
_cell.length_a   1.000
_cell.length_b   1.000
_cell.length_c   1.000
_cell.angle_alpha   90.00
_cell.angle_beta   90.00
_cell.angle_gamma   90.00
#
_symmetry.space_group_name_H-M   'P 1'
#
loop_
_entity.id
_entity.type
_entity.pdbx_description
1 polymer ?
#
loop_
_entity_poly.entity_id
_entity_poly.type
_entity_poly.pdbx_seq_one_letter_code
_entity_poly.pdbx_strand_id
1 'polypeptide(L)'
;DKMIETGNNCLNNESNFFKKHSCDDTKEAAFLNRAARKLKQFQKMNISENFNDHLLRLSQGTLAMVNCTSKEEKALKEQKKNDPCFLKRLLGEIKTCWNKILSSNIE
;
A
#
# COMPACT_ATOMS: atom_id res chain seq x y z
N ASP A 1 13.33 6.12 0.63
CA ASP A 1 14.52 6.65 -0.07
C ASP A 1 14.88 5.89 -1.35
N LYS A 2 14.99 4.55 -1.33
CA LYS A 2 15.32 3.75 -2.53
C LYS A 2 14.40 3.93 -3.76
N MET A 3 13.16 4.40 -3.57
CA MET A 3 12.21 4.65 -4.67
C MET A 3 12.17 6.12 -5.14
N ILE A 4 13.08 6.97 -4.64
CA ILE A 4 13.12 8.39 -5.01
C ILE A 4 13.52 8.52 -6.49
N GLU A 5 14.58 7.81 -6.93
CA GLU A 5 15.11 7.84 -8.30
C GLU A 5 14.17 7.23 -9.35
N THR A 6 13.38 6.23 -8.98
CA THR A 6 12.47 5.53 -9.91
C THR A 6 11.26 6.39 -10.34
N GLY A 7 11.05 7.55 -9.71
CA GLY A 7 9.81 8.33 -9.84
C GLY A 7 9.79 9.43 -10.89
N ASN A 8 10.88 9.70 -11.60
CA ASN A 8 10.95 10.88 -12.47
C ASN A 8 10.09 10.77 -13.75
N ASN A 9 9.60 9.57 -14.11
CA ASN A 9 8.81 9.33 -15.33
C ASN A 9 7.44 8.66 -15.09
N CYS A 10 6.90 8.72 -13.88
CA CYS A 10 5.59 8.12 -13.61
C CYS A 10 4.45 8.97 -14.22
N LEU A 11 3.67 8.39 -15.14
CA LEU A 11 2.45 9.02 -15.64
C LEU A 11 1.43 9.14 -14.51
N ASN A 12 0.78 10.31 -14.38
CA ASN A 12 -0.24 10.60 -13.35
C ASN A 12 -1.56 9.82 -13.53
N ASN A 13 -1.58 8.81 -14.40
CA ASN A 13 -2.77 8.03 -14.70
C ASN A 13 -3.17 7.24 -13.45
N GLU A 14 -4.29 7.62 -12.86
CA GLU A 14 -4.73 7.05 -11.60
C GLU A 14 -5.14 5.59 -11.74
N SER A 15 -4.46 4.72 -10.99
CA SER A 15 -4.79 3.30 -10.92
C SER A 15 -6.22 3.11 -10.39
N ASN A 16 -6.94 2.15 -10.99
CA ASN A 16 -8.27 1.73 -10.53
C ASN A 16 -8.29 1.35 -9.03
N PHE A 17 -7.17 0.90 -8.49
CA PHE A 17 -7.02 0.63 -7.07
C PHE A 17 -7.30 1.87 -6.22
N PHE A 18 -6.66 3.01 -6.53
CA PHE A 18 -6.82 4.25 -5.76
C PHE A 18 -8.19 4.90 -5.97
N LYS A 19 -8.80 4.69 -7.15
CA LYS A 19 -10.20 5.11 -7.40
C LYS A 19 -11.20 4.31 -6.56
N LYS A 20 -10.97 3.01 -6.39
CA LYS A 20 -11.87 2.11 -5.65
C LYS A 20 -11.61 2.13 -4.15
N HIS A 21 -10.39 2.46 -3.73
CA HIS A 21 -9.93 2.36 -2.35
C HIS A 21 -9.18 3.64 -1.97
N SER A 22 -9.80 4.44 -1.11
CA SER A 22 -9.27 5.68 -0.57
C SER A 22 -9.18 5.64 0.96
N CYS A 23 -8.29 6.45 1.52
CA CYS A 23 -8.14 6.65 2.97
C CYS A 23 -9.12 7.72 3.49
N ASP A 24 -10.42 7.45 3.37
CA ASP A 24 -11.47 8.32 3.92
C ASP A 24 -11.59 8.14 5.45
N ASP A 25 -12.16 9.12 6.16
CA ASP A 25 -12.33 9.20 7.64
C ASP A 25 -12.97 7.97 8.31
N THR A 26 -13.68 7.16 7.54
CA THR A 26 -14.41 5.98 8.03
C THR A 26 -13.87 4.68 7.45
N LYS A 27 -12.81 4.75 6.63
CA LYS A 27 -12.30 3.65 5.82
C LYS A 27 -10.79 3.49 5.91
N GLU A 28 -10.09 4.20 6.79
CA GLU A 28 -8.63 4.12 6.89
C GLU A 28 -8.16 2.71 7.16
N ALA A 29 -8.75 2.02 8.14
CA ALA A 29 -8.40 0.64 8.48
C ALA A 29 -8.66 -0.32 7.30
N ALA A 30 -9.78 -0.12 6.57
CA ALA A 30 -10.11 -0.91 5.40
C ALA A 30 -9.15 -0.65 4.22
N PHE A 31 -8.76 0.60 4.00
CA PHE A 31 -7.75 0.99 3.02
C PHE A 31 -6.40 0.37 3.35
N LEU A 32 -5.91 0.55 4.59
CA LEU A 32 -4.64 0.00 5.05
C LEU A 32 -4.60 -1.52 4.96
N ASN A 33 -5.69 -2.21 5.29
CA ASN A 33 -5.79 -3.66 5.13
C ASN A 33 -5.60 -4.10 3.65
N ARG A 34 -6.29 -3.44 2.72
CA ARG A 34 -6.18 -3.71 1.28
C ARG A 34 -4.80 -3.36 0.73
N ALA A 35 -4.27 -2.20 1.12
CA ALA A 35 -2.96 -1.73 0.71
C ALA A 35 -1.85 -2.66 1.19
N ALA A 36 -1.94 -3.16 2.43
CA ALA A 36 -1.00 -4.13 2.97
C ALA A 36 -1.06 -5.49 2.24
N ARG A 37 -2.26 -5.98 1.91
CA ARG A 37 -2.41 -7.19 1.06
C ARG A 37 -1.81 -6.98 -0.33
N LYS A 38 -1.96 -5.79 -0.91
CA LYS A 38 -1.35 -5.44 -2.20
C LYS A 38 0.17 -5.36 -2.11
N LEU A 39 0.74 -4.77 -1.06
CA LEU A 39 2.19 -4.73 -0.81
C LEU A 39 2.84 -6.12 -0.81
N LYS A 40 2.17 -7.14 -0.25
CA LYS A 40 2.68 -8.52 -0.26
C LYS A 40 2.91 -9.06 -1.68
N GLN A 41 2.18 -8.56 -2.67
CA GLN A 41 2.33 -8.97 -4.08
C GLN A 41 3.60 -8.40 -4.72
N PHE A 42 4.15 -7.30 -4.20
CA PHE A 42 5.35 -6.64 -4.71
C PHE A 42 6.66 -7.35 -4.34
N GLN A 43 6.63 -8.34 -3.44
CA GLN A 43 7.82 -9.12 -3.07
C GLN A 43 8.44 -9.89 -4.25
N LYS A 44 7.64 -10.19 -5.29
CA LYS A 44 8.09 -10.91 -6.49
C LYS A 44 8.84 -10.02 -7.51
N MET A 45 9.06 -8.76 -7.17
CA MET A 45 9.58 -7.75 -8.10
C MET A 45 11.11 -7.66 -8.09
N ASN A 46 11.79 -8.40 -7.20
CA ASN A 46 13.26 -8.53 -7.12
C ASN A 46 14.02 -7.20 -7.21
N ILE A 47 13.55 -6.16 -6.50
CA ILE A 47 14.21 -4.85 -6.46
C ILE A 47 15.53 -4.91 -5.66
N SER A 48 15.47 -5.48 -4.45
CA SER A 48 16.61 -5.75 -3.57
C SER A 48 16.08 -6.58 -2.40
N GLU A 49 16.85 -7.55 -1.91
CA GLU A 49 16.45 -8.43 -0.78
C GLU A 49 16.01 -7.61 0.46
N ASN A 50 16.88 -6.72 0.94
CA ASN A 50 16.55 -5.82 2.07
C ASN A 50 15.31 -4.95 1.81
N PHE A 51 15.08 -4.50 0.57
CA PHE A 51 13.87 -3.73 0.25
C PHE A 51 12.62 -4.61 0.30
N ASN A 52 12.70 -5.84 -0.21
CA ASN A 52 11.61 -6.81 -0.15
C ASN A 52 11.25 -7.18 1.30
N ASP A 53 12.24 -7.33 2.18
CA ASP A 53 12.04 -7.58 3.60
C ASP A 53 11.31 -6.43 4.29
N HIS A 54 11.69 -5.19 3.97
CA HIS A 54 10.96 -4.01 4.46
C HIS A 54 9.50 -3.98 3.98
N LEU A 55 9.23 -4.32 2.72
CA LEU A 55 7.86 -4.39 2.21
C LEU A 55 7.06 -5.50 2.92
N LEU A 56 7.68 -6.66 3.18
CA LEU A 56 7.05 -7.75 3.93
C LEU A 56 6.74 -7.33 5.36
N ARG A 57 7.70 -6.74 6.08
CA ARG A 57 7.51 -6.28 7.45
C ARG A 57 6.44 -5.19 7.54
N LEU A 58 6.43 -4.23 6.62
CA LEU A 58 5.40 -3.19 6.56
C LEU A 58 4.01 -3.77 6.30
N SER A 59 3.91 -4.72 5.36
CA SER A 59 2.66 -5.42 5.05
C SER A 59 2.13 -6.19 6.26
N GLN A 60 2.96 -7.04 6.87
CA GLN A 60 2.57 -7.86 8.03
C GLN A 60 2.24 -7.01 9.26
N GLY A 61 3.07 -6.00 9.57
CA GLY A 61 2.84 -5.09 10.68
C GLY A 61 1.54 -4.31 10.52
N THR A 62 1.28 -3.78 9.32
CA THR A 62 0.02 -3.08 9.02
C THR A 62 -1.17 -4.02 9.21
N LEU A 63 -1.12 -5.25 8.68
CA LEU A 63 -2.20 -6.22 8.82
C LEU A 63 -2.47 -6.59 10.28
N ALA A 64 -1.42 -6.77 11.07
CA ALA A 64 -1.54 -7.08 12.50
C ALA A 64 -2.18 -5.92 13.27
N MET A 65 -1.82 -4.67 12.96
CA MET A 65 -2.37 -3.50 13.66
C MET A 65 -3.82 -3.21 13.29
N VAL A 66 -4.19 -3.34 12.01
CA VAL A 66 -5.56 -2.97 11.58
C VAL A 66 -6.58 -4.08 11.80
N ASN A 67 -6.15 -5.30 12.16
CA ASN A 67 -6.94 -6.52 12.42
C ASN A 67 -8.39 -6.52 11.88
N CYS A 68 -8.54 -6.26 10.58
CA CYS A 68 -9.86 -6.16 9.95
C CYS A 68 -10.31 -7.55 9.49
N THR A 69 -11.44 -8.02 10.02
CA THR A 69 -12.22 -9.13 9.46
C THR A 69 -12.95 -8.68 8.18
N SER A 70 -12.21 -8.13 7.20
CA SER A 70 -12.81 -7.83 5.90
C SER A 70 -13.06 -9.15 5.18
N LYS A 71 -14.32 -9.39 4.78
CA LYS A 71 -14.70 -10.51 3.89
C LYS A 71 -13.67 -10.59 2.78
N GLU A 72 -13.07 -11.76 2.59
CA GLU A 72 -12.04 -12.02 1.59
C GLU A 72 -12.49 -11.46 0.23
N GLU A 73 -11.97 -10.29 -0.15
CA GLU A 73 -12.05 -9.86 -1.54
C GLU A 73 -11.19 -10.87 -2.29
N LYS A 74 -11.86 -11.79 -3.02
CA LYS A 74 -11.23 -12.76 -3.92
C LYS A 74 -10.06 -12.06 -4.58
N ALA A 75 -8.87 -12.65 -4.48
CA ALA A 75 -7.64 -12.11 -5.05
C ALA A 75 -7.93 -11.68 -6.49
N LEU A 76 -8.20 -10.38 -6.68
CA LEU A 76 -8.54 -9.86 -7.98
C LEU A 76 -7.27 -10.08 -8.78
N LYS A 77 -7.35 -10.94 -9.80
CA LYS A 77 -6.28 -11.20 -10.75
C LYS A 77 -6.03 -9.93 -11.57
N GLU A 78 -5.65 -8.83 -10.93
CA GLU A 78 -5.02 -7.71 -11.61
C GLU A 78 -3.63 -8.21 -12.01
N GLN A 79 -3.57 -8.81 -13.19
CA GLN A 79 -2.34 -9.15 -13.91
C GLN A 79 -1.60 -7.89 -14.42
N LYS A 80 -1.65 -6.77 -13.69
CA LYS A 80 -0.72 -5.68 -13.97
C LYS A 80 0.59 -6.06 -13.30
N LYS A 81 1.64 -6.21 -14.12
CA LYS A 81 3.04 -6.27 -13.65
C LYS A 81 3.16 -5.27 -12.50
N ASN A 82 3.66 -5.76 -11.36
CA ASN A 82 4.04 -4.89 -10.26
C ASN A 82 4.84 -3.73 -10.86
N ASP A 83 4.32 -2.52 -10.76
CA ASP A 83 4.86 -1.31 -11.38
C ASP A 83 5.54 -0.46 -10.30
N PRO A 84 6.82 -0.06 -10.45
CA PRO A 84 7.51 0.73 -9.44
C PRO A 84 6.78 2.04 -9.13
N CYS A 85 6.14 2.65 -10.14
CA CYS A 85 5.36 3.88 -9.96
C CYS A 85 4.14 3.65 -9.08
N PHE A 86 3.38 2.58 -9.32
CA PHE A 86 2.29 2.17 -8.45
C PHE A 86 2.77 1.90 -7.01
N LEU A 87 3.88 1.17 -6.84
CA LEU A 87 4.42 0.88 -5.51
C LEU A 87 4.85 2.14 -4.76
N LYS A 88 5.52 3.08 -5.45
CA LYS A 88 5.91 4.37 -4.88
C LYS A 88 4.68 5.13 -4.38
N ARG A 89 3.62 5.21 -5.21
CA ARG A 89 2.36 5.86 -4.81
C ARG A 89 1.69 5.13 -3.65
N LEU A 90 1.61 3.80 -3.70
CA LEU A 90 1.00 2.98 -2.65
C LEU A 90 1.69 3.21 -1.29
N LEU A 91 3.02 3.25 -1.24
CA LEU A 91 3.77 3.55 -0.02
C LEU A 91 3.50 4.96 0.51
N GLY A 92 3.34 5.94 -0.39
CA GLY A 92 2.96 7.32 -0.05
C GLY A 92 1.58 7.36 0.60
N GLU A 93 0.57 6.76 -0.02
CA GLU A 93 -0.79 6.71 0.52
C GLU A 93 -0.87 5.98 1.86
N ILE A 94 -0.14 4.88 2.04
CA ILE A 94 -0.05 4.16 3.33
C ILE A 94 0.52 5.09 4.42
N LYS A 95 1.61 5.82 4.12
CA LYS A 95 2.20 6.77 5.07
C LYS A 95 1.20 7.86 5.45
N THR A 96 0.56 8.48 4.45
CA THR A 96 -0.46 9.52 4.68
C THR A 96 -1.60 8.99 5.54
N CYS A 97 -2.08 7.79 5.26
CA CYS A 97 -3.20 7.20 5.99
C CYS A 97 -2.85 6.87 7.44
N TRP A 98 -1.64 6.34 7.70
CA TRP A 98 -1.15 6.16 9.07
C TRP A 98 -0.99 7.47 9.81
N ASN A 99 -0.42 8.50 9.16
CA ASN A 99 -0.28 9.82 9.76
C ASN A 99 -1.64 10.39 10.17
N LYS A 100 -2.67 10.21 9.33
CA LYS A 100 -4.03 10.64 9.63
C LYS A 100 -4.58 9.96 10.89
N ILE A 101 -4.52 8.62 10.96
CA ILE A 101 -4.95 7.86 12.15
C ILE A 101 -4.18 8.32 13.40
N LEU A 102 -2.85 8.45 13.30
CA LEU A 102 -2.00 8.78 14.45
C LEU A 102 -2.19 10.23 14.90
N SER A 103 -2.39 11.17 13.98
CA SER A 103 -2.66 12.57 14.31
C SER A 103 -4.05 12.80 14.87
N SER A 104 -5.05 12.02 14.45
CA SER A 104 -6.41 12.07 15.02
C SER A 104 -6.51 11.51 16.44
N ASN A 105 -5.54 10.70 16.90
CA ASN A 105 -5.54 10.08 18.23
C ASN A 105 -4.74 10.88 19.28
N ILE A 106 -4.34 12.12 18.98
CA ILE A 106 -3.55 13.00 19.88
C ILE A 106 -4.43 14.05 20.59
N GLU A 107 -5.76 13.93 20.52
CA GLU A 107 -6.72 14.68 21.37
C GLU A 107 -7.19 13.86 22.57
#